data_AF-A0A8T5T3Z1-F1
#
_entry.id   AF-A0A8T5T3Z1-F1
#
_cell.length_a   1.000
_cell.length_b   1.000
_cell.length_c   1.000
_cell.angle_alpha   90.00
_cell.angle_beta   90.00
_cell.angle_gamma   90.00
#
_symmetry.space_group_name_H-M   'P 1'
#
loop_
_entity.id
_entity.type
_entity.pdbx_description
1 polymer ?
#
loop_
_entity_poly.entity_id
_entity_poly.type
_entity_poly.pdbx_seq_one_letter_code
_entity_poly.pdbx_strand_id
1 'polypeptide(L)'
;LHIPRTQIVNMSDVKNLESFIFPRKESVRVLIGKYPEFKDKPTDFIRRVDRYNLIEQEDFLTSLPKTIIDRTGLDLWTLIRRMVWRVSPTPIRLLSQTHEEPLDLWKLNRTSLVQLLEEKGYEQIAENYQDYYYEGWLAFLDGFSNSDNMRRIISLGFEIIKDCIYEVKKIGI
;
A
#
# COMPACT_ATOMS: atom_id res chain seq x y z
N LEU A 1 9.34 -5.95 6.48
CA LEU A 1 9.86 -6.86 5.44
C LEU A 1 8.77 -7.48 4.59
N HIS A 2 8.88 -7.34 3.27
CA HIS A 2 8.11 -8.16 2.33
C HIS A 2 8.86 -9.48 2.12
N ILE A 3 8.49 -10.52 2.87
CA ILE A 3 8.92 -11.89 2.56
C ILE A 3 8.04 -12.33 1.39
N PRO A 4 8.58 -12.72 0.22
CA PRO A 4 7.78 -13.26 -0.86
C PRO A 4 7.01 -14.45 -0.34
N ARG A 5 5.68 -14.38 -0.35
CA ARG A 5 4.83 -15.50 0.02
C ARG A 5 4.07 -15.92 -1.21
N THR A 6 4.12 -17.21 -1.52
CA THR A 6 3.15 -17.80 -2.42
C THR A 6 1.77 -17.56 -1.82
N GLN A 7 0.94 -16.79 -2.51
CA GLN A 7 -0.45 -16.56 -2.15
C GLN A 7 -1.31 -17.37 -3.12
N ILE A 8 -2.17 -18.22 -2.57
CA ILE A 8 -3.20 -18.92 -3.33
C ILE A 8 -4.49 -18.18 -3.04
N VAL A 9 -5.11 -17.63 -4.09
CA VAL A 9 -6.35 -16.86 -3.99
C VAL A 9 -7.39 -17.52 -4.87
N ASN A 10 -8.55 -17.85 -4.30
CA ASN A 10 -9.70 -18.27 -5.08
C ASN A 10 -10.39 -17.03 -5.66
N MET A 11 -10.30 -16.87 -6.99
CA MET A 11 -10.86 -15.72 -7.69
C MET A 11 -12.37 -15.82 -7.98
N SER A 12 -13.01 -16.95 -7.63
CA SER A 12 -14.41 -17.22 -7.97
C SER A 12 -15.38 -16.15 -7.46
N ASP A 13 -15.14 -15.64 -6.26
CA ASP A 13 -15.97 -14.62 -5.62
C ASP A 13 -15.48 -13.21 -5.95
N VAL A 14 -14.15 -13.03 -5.99
CA VAL A 14 -13.51 -11.72 -6.21
C VAL A 14 -13.79 -11.18 -7.61
N LYS A 15 -13.86 -12.05 -8.63
CA LYS A 15 -14.13 -11.65 -10.02
C LYS A 15 -15.47 -10.95 -10.22
N ASN A 16 -16.41 -11.16 -9.30
CA ASN A 16 -17.76 -10.60 -9.35
C ASN A 16 -17.88 -9.29 -8.57
N LEU A 17 -16.86 -8.89 -7.82
CA LEU A 17 -16.86 -7.61 -7.11
C LEU A 17 -16.77 -6.48 -8.14
N GLU A 18 -17.66 -5.49 -8.02
CA GLU A 18 -17.70 -4.37 -8.96
C GLU A 18 -16.36 -3.62 -8.98
N SER A 19 -15.76 -3.42 -7.80
CA SER A 19 -14.47 -2.75 -7.59
C SER A 19 -13.27 -3.56 -8.04
N PHE A 20 -13.44 -4.80 -8.49
CA PHE A 20 -12.32 -5.62 -8.90
C PHE A 20 -11.77 -5.18 -10.26
N ILE A 21 -10.45 -5.00 -10.31
CA ILE A 21 -9.70 -4.62 -11.50
C ILE A 21 -8.79 -5.79 -11.87
N PHE A 22 -9.01 -6.36 -13.06
CA PHE A 22 -8.19 -7.46 -13.54
C PHE A 22 -6.78 -6.96 -13.88
N PRO A 23 -5.73 -7.76 -13.60
CA PRO A 23 -4.40 -7.47 -14.13
C PRO A 23 -4.43 -7.53 -15.66
N ARG A 24 -3.50 -6.80 -16.30
CA ARG A 24 -3.33 -6.91 -17.75
C ARG A 24 -2.84 -8.31 -18.11
N LYS A 25 -3.28 -8.82 -19.27
CA LYS A 25 -2.96 -10.17 -19.74
C LYS A 25 -1.44 -10.41 -19.82
N GLU A 26 -0.67 -9.41 -20.22
CA GLU A 26 0.79 -9.48 -20.36
C GLU A 26 1.50 -9.63 -19.01
N SER A 27 0.82 -9.27 -17.91
CA SER A 27 1.34 -9.40 -16.55
C SER A 27 1.00 -10.75 -15.89
N VAL A 28 0.27 -11.64 -16.59
CA VAL A 28 -0.19 -12.91 -16.05
C VAL A 28 0.39 -14.08 -16.83
N ARG A 29 1.09 -14.98 -16.12
CA ARG A 29 1.50 -16.28 -16.66
C ARG A 29 0.48 -17.34 -16.30
N VAL A 30 -0.27 -17.82 -17.28
CA VAL A 30 -1.20 -18.94 -17.10
C VAL A 30 -0.42 -20.25 -17.05
N LEU A 31 -0.57 -20.99 -15.94
CA LEU A 31 0.04 -22.31 -15.77
C LEU A 31 -0.88 -23.43 -16.31
N ILE A 32 -2.19 -23.30 -16.10
CA ILE A 32 -3.21 -24.27 -16.52
C ILE A 32 -4.42 -23.50 -17.06
N GLY A 33 -4.97 -23.92 -18.20
CA GLY A 33 -6.17 -23.33 -18.80
C GLY A 33 -5.89 -22.12 -19.71
N LYS A 34 -6.83 -21.16 -19.73
CA LYS A 34 -6.73 -19.92 -20.52
C LYS A 34 -6.97 -18.70 -19.63
N TYR A 35 -6.28 -17.60 -19.92
CA TYR A 35 -6.60 -16.32 -19.29
C TYR A 35 -8.00 -15.89 -19.74
N PRO A 36 -8.92 -15.53 -18.82
CA PRO A 36 -10.25 -15.13 -19.23
C PRO A 36 -10.21 -13.76 -19.92
N GLU A 37 -11.10 -13.55 -20.89
CA GLU A 37 -11.23 -12.26 -21.55
C GLU A 37 -12.10 -11.33 -20.71
N PHE A 38 -11.54 -10.19 -20.32
CA PHE A 38 -12.24 -9.14 -19.59
C PHE A 38 -12.11 -7.83 -20.35
N LYS A 39 -13.11 -6.97 -20.22
CA LYS A 39 -13.02 -5.59 -20.70
C LYS A 39 -12.19 -4.78 -19.73
N ASP A 40 -11.21 -4.05 -20.26
CA ASP A 40 -10.45 -3.09 -19.46
C ASP A 40 -11.39 -2.06 -18.84
N LYS A 41 -11.12 -1.73 -17.57
CA LYS A 41 -11.85 -0.68 -16.86
C LYS A 41 -11.31 0.68 -17.31
N PRO A 42 -12.17 1.69 -17.53
CA PRO A 42 -11.72 3.05 -17.82
C PRO A 42 -10.79 3.58 -16.72
N THR A 43 -9.86 4.46 -17.09
CA THR A 43 -8.92 5.11 -16.17
C THR A 43 -9.62 5.74 -14.95
N ASP A 44 -10.74 6.43 -15.16
CA ASP A 44 -11.49 7.08 -14.09
C ASP A 44 -12.13 6.08 -13.11
N PHE A 45 -12.48 4.88 -13.60
CA PHE A 45 -12.94 3.80 -12.74
C PHE A 45 -11.82 3.36 -11.78
N ILE A 46 -10.61 3.17 -12.31
CA ILE A 46 -9.44 2.76 -11.53
C ILE A 46 -9.12 3.83 -10.47
N ARG A 47 -9.05 5.10 -10.87
CA ARG A 47 -8.84 6.24 -9.96
C ARG A 47 -9.85 6.28 -8.83
N ARG A 48 -11.14 6.07 -9.14
CA ARG A 48 -12.21 6.05 -8.14
C ARG A 48 -12.03 4.91 -7.14
N VAL A 49 -11.71 3.71 -7.60
CA VAL A 49 -11.47 2.55 -6.72
C VAL A 49 -10.25 2.78 -5.84
N ASP A 50 -9.14 3.27 -6.40
CA ASP A 50 -7.92 3.55 -5.63
C ASP A 50 -8.12 4.66 -4.60
N ARG A 51 -8.85 5.73 -4.96
CA ARG A 51 -9.24 6.80 -4.05
C ARG A 51 -10.10 6.26 -2.90
N TYR A 52 -11.13 5.49 -3.22
CA TYR A 52 -12.00 4.88 -2.21
C TYR A 52 -11.18 4.02 -1.23
N ASN A 53 -10.35 3.11 -1.75
CA ASN A 53 -9.50 2.24 -0.93
C ASN A 53 -8.49 3.00 -0.05
N LEU A 54 -8.03 4.17 -0.51
CA LEU A 54 -7.14 5.04 0.25
C LEU A 54 -7.90 5.76 1.37
N ILE A 55 -9.06 6.35 1.07
CA ILE A 55 -9.91 7.04 2.06
C ILE A 55 -10.42 6.07 3.13
N GLU A 56 -10.77 4.84 2.78
CA GLU A 56 -11.17 3.80 3.75
C GLU A 56 -10.09 3.47 4.80
N GLN A 57 -8.84 3.92 4.61
CA GLN A 57 -7.81 3.78 5.65
C GLN A 57 -7.99 4.74 6.84
N GLU A 58 -8.87 5.74 6.76
CA GLU A 58 -9.17 6.66 7.88
C GLU A 58 -9.67 5.93 9.12
N ASP A 59 -10.51 4.91 8.95
CA ASP A 59 -11.00 4.08 10.04
C ASP A 59 -9.86 3.35 10.74
N PHE A 60 -8.90 2.84 9.95
CA PHE A 60 -7.71 2.23 10.48
C PHE A 60 -6.89 3.23 11.31
N LEU A 61 -6.62 4.43 10.76
CA LEU A 61 -5.87 5.47 11.49
C LEU A 61 -6.57 5.90 12.78
N THR A 62 -7.88 6.04 12.76
CA THR A 62 -8.69 6.41 13.95
C THR A 62 -8.63 5.33 15.03
N SER A 63 -8.62 4.06 14.63
CA SER A 63 -8.51 2.94 15.57
C SER A 63 -7.08 2.72 16.09
N LEU A 64 -6.07 3.17 15.36
CA LEU A 64 -4.67 2.78 15.58
C LEU A 64 -4.14 3.16 16.98
N PRO A 65 -4.34 4.39 17.51
CA PRO A 65 -3.85 4.75 18.85
C PRO A 65 -4.39 3.82 19.94
N LYS A 66 -5.69 3.47 19.87
CA LYS A 66 -6.34 2.55 20.82
C LYS A 66 -5.72 1.15 20.77
N THR A 67 -5.17 0.77 19.62
CA THR A 67 -4.49 -0.52 19.47
C THR A 67 -3.03 -0.50 19.92
N ILE A 68 -2.37 0.64 20.10
CA ILE A 68 -0.92 0.68 20.41
C ILE A 68 -0.64 0.83 21.91
N ILE A 69 -1.56 1.45 22.65
CA ILE A 69 -1.40 1.69 24.09
C ILE A 69 -1.10 0.36 24.80
N ASP A 70 -0.08 0.38 25.66
CA ASP A 70 0.42 -0.74 26.47
C ASP A 70 0.94 -1.97 25.70
N ARG A 71 1.11 -1.89 24.37
CA ARG A 71 1.76 -2.97 23.59
C ARG A 71 3.27 -2.85 23.60
N THR A 72 3.95 -3.98 23.71
CA THR A 72 5.41 -4.10 23.64
C THR A 72 5.82 -5.36 22.86
N GLY A 73 7.08 -5.44 22.42
CA GLY A 73 7.62 -6.66 21.82
C GLY A 73 6.80 -7.20 20.63
N LEU A 74 6.43 -8.47 20.69
CA LEU A 74 5.73 -9.19 19.61
C LEU A 74 4.34 -8.62 19.26
N ASP A 75 3.71 -7.88 20.18
CA ASP A 75 2.45 -7.21 19.91
C ASP A 75 2.62 -6.08 18.88
N LEU A 76 3.72 -5.33 18.98
CA LEU A 76 4.09 -4.29 18.01
C LEU A 76 4.47 -4.91 16.67
N TRP A 77 5.21 -6.02 16.68
CA TRP A 77 5.52 -6.78 15.45
C TRP A 77 4.25 -7.22 14.71
N THR A 78 3.26 -7.74 15.44
CA THR A 78 1.96 -8.14 14.87
C THR A 78 1.24 -6.96 14.23
N LEU A 79 1.33 -5.77 14.83
CA LEU A 79 0.76 -4.55 14.27
C LEU A 79 1.49 -4.10 13.00
N ILE A 80 2.83 -4.07 13.00
CA ILE A 80 3.66 -3.75 11.83
C ILE A 80 3.31 -4.68 10.66
N ARG A 81 3.14 -5.98 10.93
CA ARG A 81 2.72 -7.00 9.96
C ARG A 81 1.34 -6.71 9.35
N ARG A 82 0.42 -6.10 10.08
CA ARG A 82 -0.91 -5.69 9.56
C ARG A 82 -0.81 -4.37 8.78
N MET A 83 0.10 -3.50 9.21
CA MET A 83 0.30 -2.17 8.63
C MET A 83 0.97 -2.22 7.26
N VAL A 84 1.89 -3.15 7.02
CA VAL A 84 2.59 -3.27 5.72
C VAL A 84 1.64 -3.43 4.53
N TRP A 85 0.51 -4.14 4.70
CA TRP A 85 -0.50 -4.31 3.66
C TRP A 85 -1.29 -3.04 3.35
N ARG A 86 -1.22 -2.04 4.24
CA ARG A 86 -1.86 -0.74 4.09
C ARG A 86 -0.88 0.26 3.54
N VAL A 87 0.32 0.35 4.16
CA VAL A 87 1.38 1.28 3.74
C VAL A 87 1.83 1.00 2.31
N SER A 88 2.07 -0.26 1.94
CA SER A 88 2.65 -0.61 0.63
C SER A 88 1.84 -0.11 -0.58
N PRO A 89 0.51 -0.26 -0.64
CA PRO A 89 -0.27 0.28 -1.76
C PRO A 89 -0.59 1.78 -1.67
N THR A 90 -0.43 2.41 -0.51
CA THR A 90 -0.93 3.78 -0.28
C THR A 90 -0.32 4.83 -1.22
N PRO A 91 1.01 4.94 -1.38
CA PRO A 91 1.56 5.94 -2.30
C PRO A 91 1.23 5.68 -3.77
N ILE A 92 1.10 4.41 -4.17
CA ILE A 92 0.64 4.03 -5.52
C ILE A 92 -0.78 4.57 -5.77
N ARG A 93 -1.68 4.39 -4.79
CA ARG A 93 -3.06 4.90 -4.88
C ARG A 93 -3.12 6.43 -4.92
N LEU A 94 -2.23 7.13 -4.24
CA LEU A 94 -2.11 8.59 -4.38
C LEU A 94 -1.71 8.97 -5.81
N LEU A 95 -0.60 8.40 -6.31
CA LEU A 95 -0.08 8.70 -7.65
C LEU A 95 -1.05 8.32 -8.78
N SER A 96 -1.88 7.28 -8.56
CA SER A 96 -2.91 6.84 -9.51
C SER A 96 -3.86 7.97 -9.90
N GLN A 97 -4.07 8.97 -9.04
CA GLN A 97 -5.02 10.03 -9.26
C GLN A 97 -4.60 11.01 -10.37
N THR A 98 -3.30 11.14 -10.62
CA THR A 98 -2.75 12.12 -11.57
C THR A 98 -1.94 11.47 -12.70
N HIS A 99 -1.65 10.17 -12.60
CA HIS A 99 -0.96 9.44 -13.67
C HIS A 99 -1.90 9.15 -14.86
N GLU A 100 -1.38 9.20 -16.08
CA GLU A 100 -2.14 8.92 -17.32
C GLU A 100 -2.60 7.46 -17.38
N GLU A 101 -1.71 6.54 -16.98
CA GLU A 101 -1.93 5.10 -16.93
C GLU A 101 -1.81 4.57 -15.47
N PRO A 102 -2.86 4.66 -14.64
CA PRO A 102 -2.82 4.29 -13.22
C PRO A 102 -2.44 2.83 -12.97
N LEU A 103 -2.82 1.92 -13.87
CA LEU A 103 -2.51 0.49 -13.75
C LEU A 103 -1.02 0.20 -13.88
N ASP A 104 -0.25 1.03 -14.60
CA ASP A 104 1.18 0.80 -14.79
C ASP A 104 1.99 1.12 -13.53
N LEU A 105 1.48 2.00 -12.65
CA LEU A 105 2.10 2.31 -11.36
C LEU A 105 2.24 1.06 -10.46
N TRP A 106 1.33 0.10 -10.59
CA TRP A 106 1.35 -1.13 -9.81
C TRP A 106 2.48 -2.09 -10.19
N LYS A 107 3.23 -1.79 -11.26
CA LYS A 107 4.43 -2.52 -11.68
C LYS A 107 5.72 -1.96 -11.06
N LEU A 108 5.65 -0.76 -10.46
CA LEU A 108 6.82 -0.08 -9.94
C LEU A 108 7.40 -0.83 -8.73
N ASN A 109 8.72 -0.92 -8.69
CA ASN A 109 9.42 -1.29 -7.47
C ASN A 109 9.46 -0.09 -6.50
N ARG A 110 9.89 -0.33 -5.25
CA ARG A 110 9.90 0.70 -4.21
C ARG A 110 10.82 1.88 -4.52
N THR A 111 11.97 1.63 -5.14
CA THR A 111 12.92 2.68 -5.52
C THR A 111 12.33 3.61 -6.58
N SER A 112 11.76 3.03 -7.65
CA SER A 112 11.11 3.81 -8.69
C SER A 112 9.87 4.55 -8.18
N LEU A 113 9.14 3.96 -7.22
CA LEU A 113 8.00 4.62 -6.57
C LEU A 113 8.44 5.85 -5.76
N VAL A 114 9.53 5.77 -4.99
CA VAL A 114 10.09 6.89 -4.24
C VAL A 114 10.49 8.02 -5.18
N GLN A 115 11.24 7.71 -6.25
CA GLN A 115 11.64 8.70 -7.26
C GLN A 115 10.42 9.40 -7.87
N LEU A 116 9.38 8.63 -8.23
CA LEU A 116 8.16 9.21 -8.81
C LEU A 116 7.38 10.07 -7.81
N LEU A 117 7.40 9.75 -6.51
CA LEU A 117 6.80 10.62 -5.48
C LEU A 117 7.53 11.96 -5.41
N GLU A 118 8.87 11.95 -5.40
CA GLU A 118 9.70 13.16 -5.41
C GLU A 118 9.44 14.01 -6.67
N GLU A 119 9.44 13.39 -7.86
CA GLU A 119 9.15 14.06 -9.13
C GLU A 119 7.75 14.71 -9.16
N LYS A 120 6.81 14.21 -8.36
CA LYS A 120 5.44 14.73 -8.25
C LYS A 120 5.24 15.71 -7.09
N GLY A 121 6.31 16.08 -6.37
CA GLY A 121 6.24 17.03 -5.26
C GLY A 121 5.70 16.43 -3.96
N TYR A 122 5.89 15.13 -3.76
CA TYR A 122 5.51 14.40 -2.54
C TYR A 122 6.75 13.97 -1.73
N GLU A 123 7.74 14.85 -1.58
CA GLU A 123 9.05 14.56 -0.99
C GLU A 123 8.93 14.02 0.44
N GLN A 124 8.07 14.61 1.27
CA GLN A 124 7.89 14.14 2.65
C GLN A 124 7.29 12.72 2.71
N ILE A 125 6.36 12.40 1.81
CA ILE A 125 5.78 11.05 1.70
C ILE A 125 6.85 10.07 1.21
N ALA A 126 7.68 10.48 0.25
CA ALA A 126 8.78 9.69 -0.28
C ALA A 126 9.81 9.34 0.80
N GLU A 127 10.24 10.35 1.57
CA GLU A 127 11.16 10.20 2.71
C GLU A 127 10.58 9.26 3.77
N ASN A 128 9.36 9.52 4.24
CA ASN A 128 8.71 8.68 5.24
C ASN A 128 8.54 7.24 4.75
N TYR A 129 8.20 7.05 3.47
CA TYR A 129 8.05 5.73 2.86
C TYR A 129 9.38 4.97 2.77
N GLN A 130 10.46 5.65 2.40
CA GLN A 130 11.80 5.07 2.42
C GLN A 130 12.21 4.66 3.85
N ASP A 131 12.06 5.57 4.80
CA ASP A 131 12.40 5.36 6.20
C ASP A 131 11.58 4.21 6.81
N TYR A 132 10.31 4.08 6.45
CA TYR A 132 9.47 2.97 6.92
C TYR A 132 10.07 1.60 6.58
N TYR A 133 10.60 1.44 5.36
CA TYR A 133 11.25 0.18 4.97
C TYR A 133 12.65 0.04 5.54
N TYR A 134 13.40 1.14 5.66
CA TYR A 134 14.73 1.14 6.26
C TYR A 134 14.67 0.73 7.74
N GLU A 135 13.80 1.36 8.52
CA GLU A 135 13.53 0.98 9.92
C GLU A 135 13.00 -0.44 10.03
N GLY A 136 12.12 -0.84 9.10
CA GLY A 136 11.65 -2.22 9.00
C GLY A 136 12.77 -3.24 8.76
N TRP A 137 13.84 -2.85 8.07
CA TRP A 137 15.04 -3.65 7.87
C TRP A 137 15.92 -3.70 9.13
N LEU A 138 16.16 -2.55 9.77
CA LEU A 138 16.88 -2.48 11.04
C LEU A 138 16.22 -3.33 12.13
N ALA A 139 14.89 -3.24 12.27
CA ALA A 139 14.14 -4.04 13.22
C ALA A 139 14.25 -5.54 12.93
N PHE A 140 14.36 -5.96 11.67
CA PHE A 140 14.58 -7.36 11.33
C PHE A 140 15.99 -7.84 11.71
N LEU A 141 17.02 -7.03 11.46
CA LEU A 141 18.40 -7.36 11.83
C LEU A 141 18.56 -7.50 13.35
N ASP A 142 17.82 -6.72 14.13
CA ASP A 142 17.76 -6.80 15.59
C ASP A 142 16.74 -7.84 16.12
N GLY A 143 16.18 -8.68 15.26
CA GLY A 143 15.23 -9.71 15.67
C GLY A 143 13.94 -9.19 16.31
N PHE A 144 13.55 -7.95 15.98
CA PHE A 144 12.41 -7.23 16.54
C PHE A 144 12.47 -7.05 18.07
N SER A 145 13.67 -6.97 18.63
CA SER A 145 13.87 -6.84 20.08
C SER A 145 13.63 -5.41 20.59
N ASN A 146 14.01 -4.41 19.80
CA ASN A 146 13.88 -3.00 20.16
C ASN A 146 12.46 -2.45 19.89
N SER A 147 11.74 -2.11 20.97
CA SER A 147 10.38 -1.56 20.91
C SER A 147 10.32 -0.13 20.37
N ASP A 148 11.36 0.68 20.55
CA ASP A 148 11.39 2.06 20.05
C ASP A 148 11.49 2.08 18.52
N ASN A 149 12.32 1.19 17.95
CA ASN A 149 12.38 0.99 16.49
C ASN A 149 11.01 0.54 15.95
N MET A 150 10.33 -0.37 16.65
CA MET A 150 8.99 -0.82 16.24
C MET A 150 7.96 0.31 16.31
N ARG A 151 7.99 1.15 17.35
CA ARG A 151 7.15 2.34 17.45
C ARG A 151 7.45 3.33 16.33
N ARG A 152 8.72 3.54 15.99
CA ARG A 152 9.12 4.40 14.86
C ARG A 152 8.56 3.90 13.53
N ILE A 153 8.66 2.61 13.24
CA ILE A 153 8.04 2.01 12.03
C ILE A 153 6.53 2.29 12.00
N ILE A 154 5.85 2.10 13.14
CA ILE A 154 4.41 2.35 13.26
C ILE A 154 4.07 3.82 13.01
N SER A 155 4.84 4.75 13.58
CA SER A 155 4.67 6.19 13.37
C SER A 155 4.86 6.56 11.91
N LEU A 156 5.93 6.09 11.26
CA LEU A 156 6.16 6.32 9.83
C LEU A 156 5.01 5.78 8.98
N GLY A 157 4.53 4.57 9.28
CA GLY A 157 3.39 3.98 8.58
C GLY A 157 2.09 4.77 8.75
N PHE A 158 1.87 5.33 9.94
CA PHE A 158 0.75 6.24 10.21
C PHE A 158 0.86 7.53 9.39
N GLU A 159 2.02 8.19 9.42
CA GLU A 159 2.26 9.45 8.70
C GLU A 159 2.08 9.28 7.18
N ILE A 160 2.66 8.22 6.58
CA ILE A 160 2.48 7.93 5.14
C ILE A 160 1.00 7.82 4.77
N ILE A 161 0.23 7.05 5.54
CA ILE A 161 -1.18 6.83 5.23
C ILE A 161 -1.97 8.13 5.41
N LYS A 162 -1.72 8.85 6.51
CA LYS A 162 -2.37 10.13 6.82
C LYS A 162 -2.10 11.16 5.72
N ASP A 163 -0.85 11.32 5.32
CA ASP A 163 -0.43 12.33 4.35
C ASP A 163 -0.95 11.99 2.95
N CYS A 164 -0.93 10.71 2.55
CA CYS A 164 -1.55 10.32 1.28
C CYS A 164 -3.07 10.56 1.25
N ILE A 165 -3.78 10.30 2.37
CA ILE A 165 -5.22 10.62 2.46
C ILE A 165 -5.44 12.13 2.38
N TYR A 166 -4.61 12.92 3.05
CA TYR A 166 -4.69 14.37 2.99
C TYR A 166 -4.50 14.90 1.56
N GLU A 167 -3.47 14.43 0.86
CA GLU A 167 -3.20 14.80 -0.53
C GLU A 167 -4.31 14.33 -1.49
N VAL A 168 -4.81 13.10 -1.33
CA VAL A 168 -5.88 12.59 -2.21
C VAL A 168 -7.18 13.40 -2.07
N LYS A 169 -7.47 13.91 -0.86
CA LYS A 169 -8.63 14.76 -0.61
C LYS A 169 -8.50 16.15 -1.24
N LYS A 170 -7.28 16.70 -1.36
CA LYS A 170 -7.04 17.96 -2.07
C LYS A 170 -7.26 17.85 -3.58
N ILE A 171 -6.94 16.70 -4.16
CA ILE A 171 -7.17 16.42 -5.58
C ILE A 171 -8.68 16.28 -5.88
N GLY A 172 -9.51 16.06 -4.85
CA GLY A 172 -10.94 15.79 -4.95
C GLY A 172 -11.87 17.00 -4.82
N ILE A 173 -11.65 18.07 -5.61
CA ILE A 173 -12.68 19.05 -6.03
C ILE A 173 -12.59 19.20 -7.56
#